data_AF-A0A0B7I9Q1-F1
#
_entry.id   AF-A0A0B7I9Q1-F1
#
_cell.length_a   1.000
_cell.length_b   1.000
_cell.length_c   1.000
_cell.angle_alpha   90.00
_cell.angle_beta   90.00
_cell.angle_gamma   90.00
#
_symmetry.space_group_name_H-M   'P 1'
#
loop_
_entity.id
_entity.type
_entity.pdbx_description
1 polymer ?
#
loop_
_entity_poly.entity_id
_entity_poly.type
_entity_poly.pdbx_seq_one_letter_code
_entity_poly.pdbx_strand_id
1 'polypeptide(L)'
;MVCKKSAYHYANGKFGQETQKKYALQSQKANTAFLMEAIEIANDCELKYRTSRNQRLLVEIALMQLASLTFVGDKKKMMDAS
;
A
#
# COMPACT_ATOMS: atom_id res chain seq x y z
N MET A 1 -18.20 -13.38 2.22
CA MET A 1 -18.54 -13.91 3.56
C MET A 1 -17.35 -14.67 4.13
N VAL A 2 -16.30 -13.96 4.57
CA VAL A 2 -15.19 -14.52 5.39
C VAL A 2 -14.78 -13.45 6.41
N CYS A 3 -15.70 -13.09 7.29
CA CYS A 3 -15.38 -12.29 8.48
C CYS A 3 -16.27 -12.72 9.64
N LYS A 4 -16.18 -14.00 10.02
CA LYS A 4 -16.62 -14.49 11.34
C LYS A 4 -15.76 -15.68 11.75
N LYS A 5 -14.55 -15.44 12.25
CA LYS A 5 -13.91 -16.25 13.30
C LYS A 5 -12.55 -15.69 13.75
N SER A 6 -12.48 -15.42 15.05
CA SER A 6 -11.27 -15.51 15.90
C SER A 6 -10.09 -14.54 15.67
N ALA A 7 -10.32 -13.22 15.63
CA ALA A 7 -9.21 -12.24 15.65
C ALA A 7 -9.33 -11.10 16.66
N TYR A 8 -10.46 -10.94 17.36
CA TYR A 8 -10.64 -9.82 18.30
C TYR A 8 -10.01 -10.04 19.68
N HIS A 9 -9.43 -11.21 19.95
CA HIS A 9 -8.92 -11.55 21.28
C HIS A 9 -7.51 -10.98 21.58
N TYR A 10 -6.80 -10.44 20.58
CA TYR A 10 -5.44 -9.88 20.74
C TYR A 10 -5.34 -8.36 20.58
N ALA A 11 -6.46 -7.65 20.38
CA ALA A 11 -6.44 -6.20 20.13
C ALA A 11 -6.26 -5.33 21.40
N ASN A 12 -6.37 -5.91 22.60
CA ASN A 12 -6.34 -5.18 23.88
C ASN A 12 -5.00 -5.27 24.64
N GLY A 13 -3.95 -5.85 24.04
CA GLY A 13 -2.60 -5.79 24.60
C GLY A 13 -1.92 -4.44 24.31
N LYS A 14 -0.85 -4.09 25.04
CA LYS A 14 -0.05 -2.87 24.81
C LYS A 14 0.33 -2.64 23.33
N PHE A 15 0.59 -3.72 22.59
CA PHE A 15 0.87 -3.70 21.16
C PHE A 15 -0.34 -3.34 20.27
N GLY A 16 -1.56 -3.67 20.69
CA GLY A 16 -2.79 -3.31 19.99
C GLY A 16 -3.07 -1.80 20.06
N GLN A 17 -2.83 -1.18 21.21
CA GLN A 17 -2.98 0.27 21.39
C GLN A 17 -1.95 1.08 20.57
N GLU A 18 -0.70 0.62 20.51
CA GLU A 18 0.33 1.28 19.68
C GLU A 18 0.02 1.15 18.19
N THR A 19 -0.47 -0.02 17.77
CA THR A 19 -0.88 -0.28 16.39
C THR A 19 -2.08 0.58 15.97
N GLN A 20 -3.08 0.72 16.85
CA GLN A 20 -4.22 1.60 16.61
C GLN A 20 -3.78 3.07 16.44
N LYS A 21 -2.87 3.54 17.29
CA LYS A 21 -2.29 4.90 17.15
C LYS A 21 -1.55 5.07 15.83
N LYS A 22 -0.78 4.07 15.40
CA LYS A 22 -0.07 4.08 14.11
C LYS A 22 -1.04 4.16 12.94
N TYR A 23 -2.08 3.33 12.89
CA TYR A 23 -3.08 3.37 11.84
C TYR A 23 -3.86 4.69 11.82
N ALA A 24 -4.21 5.24 12.99
CA ALA A 24 -4.90 6.52 13.09
C ALA A 24 -4.07 7.70 12.58
N LEU A 25 -2.74 7.67 12.79
CA LEU A 25 -1.83 8.68 12.25
C LEU A 25 -1.60 8.51 10.74
N GLN A 26 -1.57 7.26 10.25
CA GLN A 26 -1.41 6.97 8.83
C GLN A 26 -2.66 7.34 8.03
N SER A 27 -3.86 7.06 8.55
CA SER A 27 -5.11 7.41 7.88
C SER A 27 -5.27 8.92 7.68
N GLN A 28 -4.79 9.73 8.63
CA GLN A 28 -4.76 11.19 8.49
C GLN A 28 -3.80 11.68 7.40
N LYS A 29 -2.76 10.92 7.07
CA LYS A 29 -1.77 11.26 6.04
C LYS A 29 -2.15 10.72 4.66
N ALA A 30 -3.11 9.81 4.57
CA ALA A 30 -3.54 9.21 3.32
C ALA A 30 -4.50 10.15 2.58
N ASN A 31 -4.04 10.73 1.48
CA ASN A 31 -4.89 11.52 0.59
C ASN A 31 -5.79 10.58 -0.25
N THR A 32 -7.01 11.02 -0.57
CA THR A 32 -7.95 10.29 -1.43
C THR A 32 -7.34 9.94 -2.78
N ALA A 33 -6.58 10.86 -3.39
CA ALA A 33 -5.91 10.59 -4.67
C ALA A 33 -4.89 9.44 -4.58
N PHE A 34 -4.08 9.42 -3.51
CA PHE A 34 -3.15 8.33 -3.23
C PHE A 34 -3.88 7.00 -3.05
N LEU A 35 -5.00 7.00 -2.32
CA LEU A 35 -5.77 5.77 -2.07
C LEU A 35 -6.35 5.20 -3.36
N MET A 36 -6.89 6.04 -4.24
CA MET A 36 -7.44 5.60 -5.53
C MET A 36 -6.36 4.94 -6.40
N GLU A 37 -5.22 5.62 -6.57
CA GLU A 37 -4.12 5.12 -7.40
C GLU A 37 -3.46 3.87 -6.81
N ALA A 38 -3.34 3.81 -5.48
CA ALA A 38 -2.83 2.63 -4.78
C ALA A 38 -3.76 1.40 -4.94
N ILE A 39 -5.09 1.61 -4.90
CA ILE A 39 -6.09 0.56 -5.12
C ILE A 39 -6.01 0.05 -6.55
N GLU A 40 -5.87 0.93 -7.53
CA GLU A 40 -5.72 0.56 -8.94
C GLU A 40 -4.48 -0.31 -9.16
N ILE A 41 -3.32 0.11 -8.67
CA ILE A 41 -2.06 -0.67 -8.77
C ILE A 41 -2.21 -2.04 -8.10
N ALA A 42 -2.82 -2.09 -6.92
CA ALA A 42 -3.02 -3.34 -6.19
C ALA A 42 -3.96 -4.31 -6.94
N ASN A 43 -5.07 -3.80 -7.46
CA ASN A 43 -6.02 -4.59 -8.24
C ASN A 43 -5.38 -5.11 -9.54
N ASP A 44 -4.61 -4.27 -10.23
CA ASP A 44 -3.87 -4.66 -11.43
C ASP A 44 -2.83 -5.75 -11.15
N CYS A 45 -2.08 -5.61 -10.06
CA CYS A 45 -1.14 -6.63 -9.61
C CYS A 45 -1.86 -7.94 -9.29
N GLU A 46 -2.98 -7.89 -8.58
CA GLU A 46 -3.77 -9.08 -8.22
C GLU A 46 -4.30 -9.81 -9.47
N LEU A 47 -4.92 -9.08 -10.40
CA LEU A 47 -5.46 -9.64 -11.63
C LEU A 47 -4.37 -10.32 -12.48
N LYS A 48 -3.20 -9.67 -12.59
CA LYS A 48 -2.06 -10.19 -13.35
C LYS A 48 -1.28 -11.27 -12.60
N TYR A 49 -1.46 -11.42 -11.29
CA TYR A 49 -0.68 -12.34 -10.46
C TYR A 49 -0.81 -13.78 -10.90
N ARG A 50 -2.03 -14.25 -11.19
CA ARG A 50 -2.26 -15.65 -11.57
C ARG A 50 -1.71 -16.00 -12.96
N THR A 51 -1.70 -15.04 -13.87
CA THR A 51 -1.29 -15.24 -15.27
C THR A 51 0.16 -14.87 -15.53
N SER A 52 0.80 -14.13 -14.63
CA SER A 52 2.19 -13.73 -14.78
C SER A 52 3.13 -14.92 -14.62
N ARG A 53 4.04 -15.08 -15.58
CA ARG A 53 5.11 -16.07 -15.55
C ARG A 53 6.05 -15.86 -14.35
N ASN A 54 6.23 -14.61 -13.91
CA ASN A 54 7.13 -14.21 -12.83
C ASN A 54 6.37 -13.39 -11.79
N GLN A 55 5.67 -14.09 -10.90
CA GLN A 55 4.83 -13.49 -9.85
C GLN A 55 5.62 -12.62 -8.88
N ARG A 56 6.85 -13.05 -8.53
CA ARG A 56 7.74 -12.30 -7.65
C ARG A 56 8.08 -10.93 -8.22
N LEU A 57 8.49 -10.90 -9.50
CA LEU A 57 8.83 -9.65 -10.18
C LEU A 57 7.61 -8.72 -10.30
N LEU A 58 6.43 -9.28 -10.57
CA LEU A 58 5.20 -8.50 -10.63
C LEU A 58 4.92 -7.77 -9.30
N VAL A 59 5.08 -8.46 -8.17
CA VAL A 59 4.91 -7.85 -6.84
C VAL A 59 5.99 -6.81 -6.57
N GLU A 60 7.24 -7.08 -6.94
CA GLU A 60 8.35 -6.11 -6.80
C GLU A 60 8.05 -4.81 -7.57
N ILE A 61 7.54 -4.92 -8.80
CA ILE A 61 7.13 -3.76 -9.61
C ILE A 61 5.96 -3.01 -8.96
N ALA A 62 4.93 -3.71 -8.47
CA ALA A 62 3.79 -3.08 -7.81
C ALA A 62 4.22 -2.31 -6.55
N LEU A 63 5.15 -2.87 -5.76
CA LEU A 63 5.71 -2.20 -4.59
C LEU A 63 6.51 -0.95 -4.97
N MET A 64 7.29 -1.00 -6.06
CA MET A 64 8.00 0.19 -6.56
C MET A 64 7.03 1.28 -7.02
N GLN A 65 5.95 0.91 -7.72
CA GLN A 65 4.92 1.86 -8.15
C GLN A 65 4.22 2.51 -6.95
N LEU A 66 3.82 1.73 -5.94
CA LEU A 66 3.24 2.26 -4.70
C LEU A 66 4.19 3.20 -3.94
N ALA A 67 5.48 2.84 -3.86
CA ALA A 67 6.48 3.70 -3.23
C ALA A 67 6.64 5.03 -3.98
N SER A 68 6.55 5.01 -5.31
CA SER A 68 6.62 6.22 -6.14
C SER A 68 5.48 7.21 -5.89
N LEU A 69 4.30 6.72 -5.49
CA LEU A 69 3.17 7.59 -5.13
C LEU A 69 3.44 8.43 -3.89
N THR A 70 4.19 7.85 -2.94
CA THR A 70 4.58 8.52 -1.69
C THR A 70 5.88 9.33 -1.82
N PHE A 71 6.59 9.17 -2.93
CA PHE A 71 7.86 9.83 -3.16
C PHE A 71 7.63 11.29 -3.55
N VAL A 72 7.66 12.17 -2.54
CA VAL A 72 7.76 13.63 -2.69
C VAL A 72 9.22 14.04 -2.97
N GLY A 73 9.94 13.27 -3.79
CA GLY A 73 11.27 13.67 -4.25
C GLY A 73 11.13 14.75 -5.32
N ASP A 74 12.01 15.76 -5.27
CA ASP A 74 12.05 16.91 -6.16
C ASP A 74 11.76 16.59 -7.64
N LYS A 75 10.49 16.67 -8.05
CA LYS A 75 10.08 16.61 -9.47
C LYS A 75 10.73 17.70 -10.32
N LYS A 76 11.45 18.65 -9.71
CA LYS A 76 12.20 19.73 -10.38
C LYS A 76 13.54 19.29 -10.99
N LYS A 77 14.09 18.12 -10.69
CA LYS A 77 15.44 17.74 -11.18
C LYS A 77 15.49 16.76 -12.35
N MET A 78 14.36 16.21 -12.82
CA MET A 78 14.35 15.22 -13.91
C MET A 78 13.94 15.75 -15.28
N MET A 79 13.47 16.99 -15.39
CA MET A 79 13.13 17.62 -16.69
C MET A 79 14.28 18.44 -17.31
N ASP A 80 15.44 18.56 -16.66
CA ASP A 80 16.59 19.38 -17.09
C ASP A 80 17.80 18.51 -17.52
N ALA A 81 17.54 17.30 -18.00
CA ALA A 81 18.60 16.39 -18.48
C ALA A 81 18.18 15.67 -19.78
N SER A 82 17.48 16.39 -20.66
CA SER A 82 17.24 15.99 -22.06
C SER A 82 17.92 16.97 -23.01
#